data_AF-A0A4Q5TUA4-F1
#
_entry.id   AF-A0A4Q5TUA4-F1
#
_cell.length_a   1.000
_cell.length_b   1.000
_cell.length_c   1.000
_cell.angle_alpha   90.00
_cell.angle_beta   90.00
_cell.angle_gamma   90.00
#
_symmetry.space_group_name_H-M   'P 1'
#
loop_
_entity.id
_entity.type
_entity.pdbx_description
1 polymer ?
#
loop_
_entity_poly.entity_id
_entity_poly.type
_entity_poly.pdbx_seq_one_letter_code
_entity_poly.pdbx_strand_id
1 'polypeptide(L)'
;PAAAGCLVNAEQMGEGWSDYVSLMVTTNWATTNISDGPNPRTIGTYAISQAASGPGIRNYPYSTNLAVNPWNYSMMAGNTSGEPHTIGEIWCATIWDMTWNIIQQEGIDADIYHGTKGNNIALQLVIAGMKYQPCSPGFLDARDAILKADSILYNYAHKCAIWNAFARRGMGRSASQGSSASYLDQSAASDVPLGLGIGKTASKNFFVKGDDITYTITAQCDCAALSNITIVDTLPPGLTYVSSSGGNFGDPAVRFTGVNFTAGQAKTFTVVAKVAGTVAAPVKLIDDTRDPANYTWTQTALSSATTFLASSTRAHSGTNSWFAPNMSFATNFVMTSADVVLDTLATLSFWHYWETDPAYDGGMVEISTDGGSSWQDLGPYMTKNGYNGTLDPVNTGASNRPAFTASSGGQFIQTVVTLTGFAGKTARIRFHFASDPFVGGTGWWIDDILLQNEKGIVNNAFAFNGSTLLSKNIAYGFFNTATLPVTFIGFDAKKQGSISALHWKVAEEMNVAKYVVERSVDGTDFSAIGEVPYSNYAAAEKDYYFNDEHPVSGTNYYRI
;
A
#
# COMPACT_ATOMS: atom_id res chain seq x y z
N PRO A 1 22.64 14.92 18.23
CA PRO A 1 22.01 13.92 19.13
C PRO A 1 21.91 14.47 20.56
N ALA A 2 20.75 14.34 21.22
CA ALA A 2 20.57 14.77 22.61
C ALA A 2 21.14 13.76 23.63
N ALA A 3 21.49 12.54 23.20
CA ALA A 3 22.09 11.49 24.00
C ALA A 3 23.42 11.03 23.40
N ALA A 4 24.49 11.01 24.21
CA ALA A 4 25.84 10.59 23.80
C ALA A 4 26.26 9.21 24.35
N GLY A 5 25.44 8.58 25.20
CA GLY A 5 25.73 7.30 25.86
C GLY A 5 25.24 6.06 25.12
N CYS A 6 24.89 6.16 23.84
CA CYS A 6 24.21 5.08 23.12
C CYS A 6 25.13 3.99 22.56
N LEU A 7 26.46 4.12 22.69
CA LEU A 7 27.45 3.21 22.11
C LEU A 7 28.46 2.77 23.17
N VAL A 8 27.95 2.24 24.27
CA VAL A 8 28.74 1.77 25.43
C VAL A 8 28.47 0.31 25.77
N ASN A 9 27.61 -0.35 25.00
CA ASN A 9 27.26 -1.75 25.19
C ASN A 9 28.39 -2.68 24.72
N ALA A 10 28.37 -3.94 25.16
CA ALA A 10 29.48 -4.85 24.94
C ALA A 10 29.69 -5.21 23.46
N GLU A 11 28.63 -5.23 22.66
CA GLU A 11 28.65 -5.50 21.21
C GLU A 11 28.79 -4.21 20.36
N GLN A 12 29.25 -3.10 20.94
CA GLN A 12 29.22 -1.81 20.27
C GLN A 12 30.14 -1.73 19.03
N MET A 13 29.73 -0.92 18.04
CA MET A 13 30.36 -0.80 16.72
C MET A 13 31.15 0.51 16.51
N GLY A 14 31.28 1.35 17.55
CA GLY A 14 31.90 2.68 17.54
C GLY A 14 33.27 2.74 16.85
N GLU A 15 34.16 1.84 17.25
CA GLU A 15 35.51 1.74 16.67
C GLU A 15 35.46 1.34 15.20
N GLY A 16 34.58 0.41 14.84
CA GLY A 16 34.40 -0.05 13.46
C GLY A 16 33.84 1.03 12.53
N TRP A 17 32.88 1.84 12.99
CA TRP A 17 32.39 2.98 12.23
C TRP A 17 33.49 4.02 11.99
N SER A 18 34.33 4.28 13.00
CA SER A 18 35.42 5.25 12.90
C SER A 18 36.47 4.81 11.87
N ASP A 19 36.86 3.53 11.91
CA ASP A 19 37.74 2.94 10.91
C ASP A 19 37.14 3.01 9.51
N TYR A 20 35.86 2.69 9.36
CA TYR A 20 35.18 2.74 8.07
C TYR A 20 35.18 4.15 7.47
N VAL A 21 34.84 5.18 8.27
CA VAL A 21 34.88 6.57 7.79
C VAL A 21 36.31 6.94 7.40
N SER A 22 37.31 6.53 8.18
CA SER A 22 38.73 6.72 7.83
C SER A 22 39.07 6.07 6.48
N LEU A 23 38.65 4.83 6.23
CA LEU A 23 38.86 4.17 4.93
C LEU A 23 38.22 4.96 3.79
N MET A 24 36.98 5.41 3.97
CA MET A 24 36.25 6.16 2.95
C MET A 24 36.96 7.48 2.59
N VAL A 25 37.39 8.27 3.58
CA VAL A 25 37.98 9.60 3.32
C VAL A 25 39.46 9.59 2.95
N THR A 26 40.18 8.51 3.29
CA THR A 26 41.62 8.36 2.93
C THR A 26 41.84 7.60 1.62
N THR A 27 40.79 6.99 1.06
CA THR A 27 40.86 6.36 -0.27
C THR A 27 40.92 7.44 -1.34
N ASN A 28 41.90 7.35 -2.24
CA ASN A 28 41.91 8.16 -3.45
C ASN A 28 40.96 7.57 -4.50
N TRP A 29 39.69 7.97 -4.45
CA TRP A 29 38.65 7.47 -5.35
C TRP A 29 38.89 7.81 -6.82
N ALA A 30 39.68 8.86 -7.13
CA ALA A 30 40.01 9.22 -8.50
C ALA A 30 40.94 8.21 -9.20
N THR A 31 41.67 7.39 -8.44
CA THR A 31 42.61 6.39 -8.98
C THR A 31 42.23 4.95 -8.60
N THR A 32 41.11 4.76 -7.90
CA THR A 32 40.66 3.45 -7.43
C THR A 32 39.91 2.72 -8.54
N ASN A 33 40.15 1.41 -8.70
CA ASN A 33 39.43 0.55 -9.63
C ASN A 33 38.32 -0.23 -8.92
N ILE A 34 37.26 -0.57 -9.66
CA ILE A 34 36.13 -1.38 -9.16
C ILE A 34 36.57 -2.75 -8.62
N SER A 35 37.76 -3.23 -9.01
CA SER A 35 38.35 -4.51 -8.60
C SER A 35 39.27 -4.42 -7.39
N ASP A 36 39.44 -3.25 -6.76
CA ASP A 36 40.45 -3.05 -5.71
C ASP A 36 40.01 -3.51 -4.31
N GLY A 37 38.76 -3.96 -4.13
CA GLY A 37 38.27 -4.46 -2.84
C GLY A 37 39.13 -5.52 -2.14
N PRO A 38 39.75 -6.48 -2.88
CA PRO A 38 40.69 -7.44 -2.30
C PRO A 38 42.00 -6.84 -1.80
N ASN A 39 42.38 -5.63 -2.19
CA ASN A 39 43.65 -5.02 -1.81
C ASN A 39 43.66 -4.69 -0.30
N PRO A 40 44.75 -4.98 0.43
CA PRO A 40 44.83 -4.71 1.86
C PRO A 40 44.86 -3.21 2.16
N ARG A 41 44.02 -2.76 3.09
CA ARG A 41 43.99 -1.37 3.61
C ARG A 41 44.21 -1.36 5.13
N THR A 42 45.34 -0.82 5.55
CA THR A 42 45.72 -0.74 6.98
C THR A 42 45.40 0.62 7.58
N ILE A 43 45.26 0.66 8.91
CA ILE A 43 44.97 1.87 9.68
C ILE A 43 46.21 2.30 10.47
N GLY A 44 46.49 3.61 10.50
CA GLY A 44 47.44 4.21 11.44
C GLY A 44 48.93 4.11 11.09
N THR A 45 49.30 3.55 9.93
CA THR A 45 50.71 3.32 9.53
C THR A 45 51.59 4.57 9.65
N TYR A 46 51.12 5.72 9.16
CA TYR A 46 51.85 6.99 9.22
C TYR A 46 52.14 7.42 10.66
N ALA A 47 51.17 7.33 11.56
CA ALA A 47 51.29 7.81 12.95
C ALA A 47 52.35 7.04 13.75
N ILE A 48 52.61 5.78 13.39
CA ILE A 48 53.62 4.92 14.01
C ILE A 48 54.86 4.72 13.11
N SER A 49 55.09 5.62 12.15
CA SER A 49 56.27 5.65 11.28
C SER A 49 56.51 4.37 10.47
N GLN A 50 55.43 3.70 10.05
CA GLN A 50 55.49 2.56 9.12
C GLN A 50 55.40 3.03 7.67
N ALA A 51 55.90 2.21 6.74
CA ALA A 51 55.59 2.37 5.32
C ALA A 51 54.08 2.25 5.06
N ALA A 52 53.59 2.78 3.94
CA ALA A 52 52.17 2.69 3.57
C ALA A 52 51.67 1.22 3.47
N SER A 53 52.57 0.28 3.18
CA SER A 53 52.32 -1.16 3.15
C SER A 53 52.52 -1.87 4.50
N GLY A 54 52.81 -1.11 5.57
CA GLY A 54 52.99 -1.64 6.91
C GLY A 54 51.69 -2.20 7.50
N PRO A 55 51.78 -3.06 8.52
CA PRO A 55 50.63 -3.78 9.09
C PRO A 55 49.61 -2.85 9.77
N GLY A 56 49.99 -1.65 10.19
CA GLY A 56 49.13 -0.73 10.91
C GLY A 56 48.85 -1.22 12.35
N ILE A 57 47.73 -0.75 12.90
CA ILE A 57 47.35 -0.98 14.31
C ILE A 57 46.22 -2.02 14.51
N ARG A 58 45.63 -2.54 13.44
CA ARG A 58 44.54 -3.52 13.49
C ARG A 58 45.08 -4.93 13.28
N ASN A 59 44.36 -5.95 13.73
CA ASN A 59 44.79 -7.35 13.63
C ASN A 59 44.91 -7.81 12.17
N TYR A 60 44.00 -7.35 11.31
CA TYR A 60 44.03 -7.61 9.88
C TYR A 60 43.81 -6.32 9.07
N PRO A 61 44.48 -6.15 7.92
CA PRO A 61 44.12 -5.12 6.96
C PRO A 61 42.66 -5.30 6.50
N TYR A 62 41.92 -4.21 6.28
CA TYR A 62 40.59 -4.29 5.68
C TYR A 62 40.69 -4.70 4.21
N SER A 63 39.94 -5.74 3.83
CA SER A 63 39.96 -6.35 2.51
C SER A 63 38.73 -7.26 2.32
N THR A 64 38.19 -7.32 1.11
CA THR A 64 37.14 -8.28 0.74
C THR A 64 37.67 -9.71 0.54
N ASN A 65 38.99 -9.89 0.50
CA ASN A 65 39.64 -11.18 0.48
C ASN A 65 39.69 -11.78 1.90
N LEU A 66 38.91 -12.84 2.13
CA LEU A 66 38.83 -13.51 3.44
C LEU A 66 40.14 -14.18 3.87
N ALA A 67 41.10 -14.40 2.95
CA ALA A 67 42.44 -14.85 3.32
C ALA A 67 43.31 -13.73 3.91
N VAL A 68 42.99 -12.46 3.60
CA VAL A 68 43.66 -11.26 4.16
C VAL A 68 42.93 -10.79 5.43
N ASN A 69 41.59 -10.75 5.39
CA ASN A 69 40.76 -10.37 6.53
C ASN A 69 39.72 -11.46 6.83
N PRO A 70 40.04 -12.40 7.73
CA PRO A 70 39.18 -13.54 8.04
C PRO A 70 38.03 -13.21 9.00
N TRP A 71 37.87 -11.95 9.45
CA TRP A 71 36.87 -11.61 10.45
C TRP A 71 35.46 -12.04 10.04
N ASN A 72 34.80 -12.72 10.97
CA ASN A 72 33.43 -13.21 10.86
C ASN A 72 32.72 -13.02 12.20
N TYR A 73 31.42 -12.79 12.16
CA TYR A 73 30.58 -12.57 13.34
C TYR A 73 30.69 -13.70 14.38
N SER A 74 30.86 -14.95 13.92
CA SER A 74 31.07 -16.11 14.79
C SER A 74 32.35 -16.04 15.64
N MET A 75 33.34 -15.24 15.23
CA MET A 75 34.61 -15.10 15.95
C MET A 75 34.52 -14.12 17.13
N MET A 76 33.44 -13.34 17.23
CA MET A 76 33.37 -12.27 18.24
C MET A 76 33.55 -12.81 19.67
N ALA A 77 32.86 -13.88 20.05
CA ALA A 77 32.94 -14.45 21.40
C ALA A 77 34.32 -15.06 21.71
N GLY A 78 34.93 -15.74 20.73
CA GLY A 78 36.15 -16.52 20.92
C GLY A 78 37.46 -15.77 20.70
N ASN A 79 37.44 -14.66 19.96
CA ASN A 79 38.66 -14.04 19.42
C ASN A 79 38.83 -12.57 19.80
N THR A 80 37.80 -11.88 20.31
CA THR A 80 37.89 -10.44 20.63
C THR A 80 38.20 -10.17 22.10
N SER A 81 37.96 -11.14 23.00
CA SER A 81 38.01 -10.94 24.45
C SER A 81 37.13 -9.78 24.96
N GLY A 82 36.09 -9.38 24.20
CA GLY A 82 35.23 -8.24 24.54
C GLY A 82 35.87 -6.87 24.29
N GLU A 83 37.04 -6.83 23.65
CA GLU A 83 37.79 -5.62 23.43
C GLU A 83 37.15 -4.79 22.28
N PRO A 84 36.78 -3.52 22.51
CA PRO A 84 35.96 -2.73 21.59
C PRO A 84 36.62 -2.49 20.22
N HIS A 85 37.94 -2.36 20.13
CA HIS A 85 38.61 -2.16 18.84
C HIS A 85 38.54 -3.43 17.98
N THR A 86 38.78 -4.60 18.57
CA THR A 86 38.76 -5.90 17.89
C THR A 86 37.34 -6.28 17.47
N ILE A 87 36.34 -6.00 18.31
CA ILE A 87 34.92 -6.08 17.92
C ILE A 87 34.64 -5.14 16.73
N GLY A 88 35.13 -3.89 16.80
CA GLY A 88 35.02 -2.91 15.73
C GLY A 88 35.60 -3.38 14.40
N GLU A 89 36.70 -4.15 14.41
CA GLU A 89 37.28 -4.69 13.18
C GLU A 89 36.33 -5.64 12.44
N ILE A 90 35.55 -6.47 13.14
CA ILE A 90 34.55 -7.35 12.54
C ILE A 90 33.46 -6.52 11.85
N TRP A 91 33.00 -5.47 12.53
CA TRP A 91 32.00 -4.56 11.97
C TRP A 91 32.51 -3.84 10.72
N CYS A 92 33.67 -3.18 10.82
CA CYS A 92 34.26 -2.43 9.73
C CYS A 92 34.54 -3.32 8.52
N ALA A 93 35.08 -4.52 8.72
CA ALA A 93 35.30 -5.48 7.63
C ALA A 93 33.99 -5.85 6.91
N THR A 94 32.87 -5.91 7.63
CA THR A 94 31.54 -6.23 7.05
C THR A 94 30.99 -5.09 6.21
N ILE A 95 31.00 -3.87 6.73
CA ILE A 95 30.54 -2.71 5.97
C ILE A 95 31.51 -2.32 4.85
N TRP A 96 32.79 -2.72 4.93
CA TRP A 96 33.73 -2.62 3.81
C TRP A 96 33.38 -3.59 2.67
N ASP A 97 33.03 -4.84 2.98
CA ASP A 97 32.49 -5.79 1.97
C ASP A 97 31.21 -5.23 1.33
N MET A 98 30.33 -4.63 2.12
CA MET A 98 29.10 -3.99 1.63
C MET A 98 29.43 -2.86 0.64
N THR A 99 30.36 -1.97 0.99
CA THR A 99 30.77 -0.87 0.12
C THR A 99 31.27 -1.37 -1.22
N TRP A 100 32.11 -2.40 -1.22
CA TRP A 100 32.62 -2.98 -2.47
C TRP A 100 31.56 -3.71 -3.28
N ASN A 101 30.56 -4.35 -2.64
CA ASN A 101 29.43 -4.92 -3.37
C ASN A 101 28.61 -3.83 -4.08
N ILE A 102 28.37 -2.70 -3.42
CA ILE A 102 27.62 -1.58 -4.01
C ILE A 102 28.46 -0.88 -5.10
N ILE A 103 29.77 -0.73 -4.92
CA ILE A 103 30.70 -0.24 -5.96
C ILE A 103 30.67 -1.13 -7.21
N GLN A 104 30.63 -2.46 -7.04
CA GLN A 104 30.52 -3.38 -8.18
C GLN A 104 29.19 -3.21 -8.93
N GLN A 105 28.12 -2.85 -8.22
CA GLN A 105 26.80 -2.62 -8.80
C GLN A 105 26.72 -1.26 -9.52
N GLU A 106 27.24 -0.20 -8.91
CA GLU A 106 26.95 1.19 -9.31
C GLU A 106 28.17 1.95 -9.88
N GLY A 107 29.37 1.41 -9.76
CA GLY A 107 30.64 2.05 -10.12
C GLY A 107 31.21 2.95 -9.02
N ILE A 108 32.24 3.72 -9.36
CA ILE A 108 32.96 4.65 -8.47
C ILE A 108 32.80 6.08 -8.98
N ASP A 109 32.61 7.02 -8.06
CA ASP A 109 32.74 8.46 -8.30
C ASP A 109 34.02 8.98 -7.64
N ALA A 110 34.76 9.84 -8.34
CA ALA A 110 35.96 10.45 -7.80
C ALA A 110 35.65 11.50 -6.71
N ASP A 111 34.48 12.14 -6.76
CA ASP A 111 34.05 13.11 -5.74
C ASP A 111 33.26 12.39 -4.65
N ILE A 112 33.88 12.20 -3.48
CA ILE A 112 33.21 11.57 -2.33
C ILE A 112 32.10 12.44 -1.70
N TYR A 113 32.13 13.76 -1.90
CA TYR A 113 31.22 14.70 -1.26
C TYR A 113 29.93 14.91 -2.05
N HIS A 114 30.01 14.98 -3.38
CA HIS A 114 28.87 15.25 -4.25
C HIS A 114 28.59 14.16 -5.29
N GLY A 115 29.39 13.10 -5.30
CA GLY A 115 29.20 11.98 -6.21
C GLY A 115 27.94 11.17 -5.92
N THR A 116 27.57 10.33 -6.89
CA THR A 116 26.30 9.56 -6.86
C THR A 116 26.49 8.07 -7.08
N LYS A 117 27.74 7.59 -7.08
CA LYS A 117 28.08 6.19 -7.40
C LYS A 117 28.24 5.36 -6.13
N GLY A 118 28.65 4.10 -6.27
CA GLY A 118 28.55 3.12 -5.21
C GLY A 118 29.32 3.46 -3.93
N ASN A 119 30.47 4.14 -4.03
CA ASN A 119 31.21 4.64 -2.87
C ASN A 119 30.44 5.75 -2.12
N ASN A 120 29.75 6.66 -2.82
CA ASN A 120 28.91 7.67 -2.19
C ASN A 120 27.66 7.05 -1.56
N ILE A 121 26.98 6.17 -2.31
CA ILE A 121 25.77 5.47 -1.86
C ILE A 121 26.07 4.66 -0.59
N ALA A 122 27.16 3.88 -0.58
CA ALA A 122 27.53 3.10 0.59
C ALA A 122 27.84 3.97 1.82
N LEU A 123 28.56 5.09 1.65
CA LEU A 123 28.79 6.06 2.73
C LEU A 123 27.46 6.62 3.24
N GLN A 124 26.58 7.04 2.34
CA GLN A 124 25.27 7.59 2.69
C GLN A 124 24.42 6.58 3.47
N LEU A 125 24.40 5.32 3.03
CA LEU A 125 23.68 4.23 3.71
C LEU A 125 24.23 3.96 5.10
N VAL A 126 25.56 3.95 5.30
CA VAL A 126 26.17 3.79 6.63
C VAL A 126 25.81 4.96 7.55
N ILE A 127 25.94 6.20 7.09
CA ILE A 127 25.61 7.39 7.89
C ILE A 127 24.11 7.45 8.21
N ALA A 128 23.24 7.05 7.28
CA ALA A 128 21.81 6.97 7.53
C ALA A 128 21.47 5.81 8.49
N GLY A 129 22.13 4.66 8.37
CA GLY A 129 21.98 3.53 9.29
C GLY A 129 22.28 3.91 10.74
N MET A 130 23.36 4.66 10.98
CA MET A 130 23.68 5.22 12.31
C MET A 130 22.55 6.07 12.90
N LYS A 131 21.78 6.78 12.04
CA LYS A 131 20.66 7.62 12.48
C LYS A 131 19.39 6.82 12.77
N TYR A 132 19.23 5.67 12.10
CA TYR A 132 18.01 4.85 12.20
C TYR A 132 18.09 3.72 13.21
N GLN A 133 19.28 3.29 13.61
CA GLN A 133 19.46 2.25 14.62
C GLN A 133 18.99 2.70 16.02
N PRO A 134 18.58 1.78 16.89
CA PRO A 134 18.25 2.10 18.27
C PRO A 134 19.49 2.55 19.09
N CYS A 135 19.24 3.06 20.29
CA CYS A 135 20.30 3.27 21.29
C CYS A 135 20.79 1.91 21.81
N SER A 136 22.09 1.76 22.06
CA SER A 136 22.75 0.50 22.45
C SER A 136 22.47 -0.68 21.49
N PRO A 137 22.70 -0.51 20.18
CA PRO A 137 22.43 -1.53 19.18
C PRO A 137 23.44 -2.69 19.24
N GLY A 138 22.99 -3.90 18.88
CA GLY A 138 23.87 -4.98 18.44
C GLY A 138 24.18 -4.88 16.94
N PHE A 139 24.99 -5.79 16.40
CA PHE A 139 25.39 -5.74 14.98
C PHE A 139 24.19 -5.90 14.03
N LEU A 140 23.22 -6.74 14.37
CA LEU A 140 22.07 -6.99 13.50
C LEU A 140 21.08 -5.82 13.52
N ASP A 141 20.94 -5.11 14.64
CA ASP A 141 20.19 -3.84 14.70
C ASP A 141 20.73 -2.82 13.70
N ALA A 142 22.06 -2.66 13.63
CA ALA A 142 22.69 -1.71 12.71
C ALA A 142 22.62 -2.18 11.24
N ARG A 143 22.74 -3.50 10.97
CA ARG A 143 22.47 -4.06 9.63
C ARG A 143 21.06 -3.69 9.17
N ASP A 144 20.07 -3.91 10.02
CA ASP A 144 18.66 -3.68 9.70
C ASP A 144 18.37 -2.18 9.55
N ALA A 145 19.08 -1.32 10.30
CA ALA A 145 19.04 0.13 10.11
C ALA A 145 19.62 0.58 8.76
N ILE A 146 20.68 -0.05 8.28
CA ILE A 146 21.25 0.19 6.93
C ILE A 146 20.26 -0.27 5.84
N LEU A 147 19.62 -1.43 6.01
CA LEU A 147 18.57 -1.90 5.09
C LEU A 147 17.35 -0.96 5.08
N LYS A 148 16.98 -0.41 6.23
CA LYS A 148 15.94 0.63 6.34
C LYS A 148 16.36 1.91 5.62
N ALA A 149 17.62 2.32 5.72
CA ALA A 149 18.14 3.45 4.96
C ALA A 149 18.00 3.21 3.44
N ASP A 150 18.34 2.02 2.96
CA ASP A 150 18.19 1.65 1.54
C ASP A 150 16.72 1.65 1.09
N SER A 151 15.80 1.23 1.97
CA SER A 151 14.36 1.31 1.68
C SER A 151 13.86 2.74 1.47
N ILE A 152 14.38 3.69 2.26
CA ILE A 152 13.89 5.07 2.28
C ILE A 152 14.55 5.87 1.16
N LEU A 153 15.87 5.69 0.98
CA LEU A 153 16.66 6.52 0.08
C LEU A 153 16.68 5.98 -1.35
N TYR A 154 16.61 4.67 -1.52
CA TYR A 154 16.83 4.02 -2.82
C TYR A 154 15.80 2.94 -3.14
N ASN A 155 14.68 2.87 -2.40
CA ASN A 155 13.60 1.90 -2.62
C ASN A 155 14.11 0.45 -2.72
N TYR A 156 15.03 0.08 -1.84
CA TYR A 156 15.68 -1.24 -1.79
C TYR A 156 16.58 -1.60 -3.00
N ALA A 157 17.04 -0.62 -3.78
CA ALA A 157 17.88 -0.88 -4.96
C ALA A 157 19.21 -1.61 -4.65
N HIS A 158 19.73 -1.50 -3.43
CA HIS A 158 21.02 -2.09 -3.03
C HIS A 158 20.90 -3.21 -2.00
N LYS A 159 19.67 -3.58 -1.62
CA LYS A 159 19.34 -4.59 -0.61
C LYS A 159 20.13 -5.89 -0.75
N CYS A 160 20.34 -6.37 -1.98
CA CYS A 160 21.06 -7.62 -2.20
C CYS A 160 22.57 -7.49 -2.07
N ALA A 161 23.15 -6.36 -2.48
CA ALA A 161 24.55 -6.06 -2.21
C ALA A 161 24.83 -6.02 -0.69
N ILE A 162 23.89 -5.42 0.06
CA ILE A 162 23.92 -5.35 1.53
C ILE A 162 23.82 -6.76 2.13
N TRP A 163 22.74 -7.50 1.86
CA TRP A 163 22.56 -8.84 2.43
C TRP A 163 23.70 -9.79 2.12
N ASN A 164 24.26 -9.75 0.90
CA ASN A 164 25.39 -10.60 0.53
C ASN A 164 26.65 -10.30 1.33
N ALA A 165 26.94 -9.02 1.64
CA ALA A 165 28.09 -8.64 2.46
C ALA A 165 27.93 -9.10 3.91
N PHE A 166 26.76 -8.82 4.49
CA PHE A 166 26.47 -9.20 5.88
C PHE A 166 26.44 -10.73 6.06
N ALA A 167 25.74 -11.45 5.18
CA ALA A 167 25.69 -12.92 5.22
C ALA A 167 27.08 -13.55 5.03
N ARG A 168 27.91 -13.00 4.14
CA ARG A 168 29.30 -13.46 3.93
C ARG A 168 30.14 -13.39 5.21
N ARG A 169 29.89 -12.40 6.08
CA ARG A 169 30.58 -12.25 7.37
C ARG A 169 29.78 -12.77 8.57
N GLY A 170 28.80 -13.64 8.35
CA GLY A 170 28.08 -14.34 9.43
C GLY A 170 26.90 -13.57 10.01
N MET A 171 26.50 -12.46 9.40
CA MET A 171 25.36 -11.61 9.80
C MET A 171 24.15 -11.82 8.87
N GLY A 172 23.93 -13.06 8.45
CA GLY A 172 22.84 -13.50 7.58
C GLY A 172 21.46 -13.39 8.23
N ARG A 173 20.41 -13.72 7.47
CA ARG A 173 19.02 -13.53 7.88
C ARG A 173 18.67 -14.28 9.15
N SER A 174 19.16 -15.50 9.31
CA SER A 174 18.90 -16.33 10.50
C SER A 174 19.91 -16.12 11.63
N ALA A 175 20.83 -15.16 11.50
CA ALA A 175 21.75 -14.82 12.58
C ALA A 175 20.97 -14.22 13.76
N SER A 176 21.49 -14.41 14.97
CA SER A 176 20.97 -13.81 16.20
C SER A 176 22.08 -13.02 16.85
N GLN A 177 21.78 -11.79 17.29
CA GLN A 177 22.73 -11.00 18.07
C GLN A 177 22.70 -11.33 19.57
N GLY A 178 21.63 -11.97 20.05
CA GLY A 178 21.43 -12.11 21.49
C GLY A 178 21.19 -10.76 22.16
N SER A 179 21.82 -10.52 23.30
CA SER A 179 21.79 -9.23 23.99
C SER A 179 22.94 -8.34 23.52
N SER A 180 22.64 -7.10 23.12
CA SER A 180 23.69 -6.13 22.76
C SER A 180 24.64 -5.78 23.92
N ALA A 181 24.26 -6.13 25.16
CA ALA A 181 25.08 -6.02 26.36
C ALA A 181 26.06 -7.19 26.56
N SER A 182 26.09 -8.15 25.64
CA SER A 182 26.96 -9.32 25.64
C SER A 182 27.62 -9.47 24.27
N TYR A 183 28.88 -9.92 24.25
CA TYR A 183 29.62 -10.27 23.02
C TYR A 183 29.80 -11.79 22.89
N LEU A 184 29.10 -12.57 23.71
CA LEU A 184 29.30 -14.01 23.91
C LEU A 184 28.13 -14.88 23.41
N ASP A 185 26.97 -14.30 23.15
CA ASP A 185 25.69 -15.00 22.93
C ASP A 185 25.13 -14.84 21.51
N GLN A 186 25.86 -14.17 20.63
CA GLN A 186 25.53 -14.09 19.22
C GLN A 186 25.72 -15.44 18.52
N SER A 187 24.84 -15.73 17.57
CA SER A 187 24.95 -16.87 16.66
C SER A 187 24.99 -16.40 15.22
N ALA A 188 26.06 -16.76 14.51
CA ALA A 188 26.23 -16.38 13.12
C ALA A 188 25.37 -17.23 12.17
N ALA A 189 25.00 -16.63 11.03
CA ALA A 189 24.41 -17.33 9.90
C ALA A 189 24.87 -16.71 8.58
N SER A 190 24.79 -17.49 7.50
CA SER A 190 25.24 -17.07 6.16
C SER A 190 24.13 -17.11 5.11
N ASP A 191 22.87 -17.25 5.52
CA ASP A 191 21.71 -17.19 4.65
C ASP A 191 21.33 -15.74 4.33
N VAL A 192 20.78 -15.51 3.14
CA VAL A 192 20.15 -14.23 2.75
C VAL A 192 18.64 -14.42 2.68
N PRO A 193 17.82 -13.36 2.69
CA PRO A 193 16.39 -13.47 2.45
C PRO A 193 16.07 -14.28 1.18
N LEU A 194 15.47 -15.45 1.40
CA LEU A 194 14.82 -16.23 0.38
C LEU A 194 13.42 -15.65 0.20
N GLY A 195 13.16 -15.08 -0.97
CA GLY A 195 11.88 -14.47 -1.25
C GLY A 195 11.63 -14.34 -2.73
N LEU A 196 10.39 -14.57 -3.13
CA LEU A 196 9.88 -14.17 -4.42
C LEU A 196 8.71 -13.23 -4.17
N GLY A 197 8.89 -11.94 -4.42
CA GLY A 197 7.77 -11.00 -4.42
C GLY A 197 6.95 -11.20 -5.68
N ILE A 198 5.62 -11.14 -5.59
CA ILE A 198 4.78 -11.05 -6.79
C ILE A 198 3.89 -9.80 -6.73
N GLY A 199 3.78 -9.11 -7.86
CA GLY A 199 2.79 -8.07 -8.12
C GLY A 199 1.78 -8.59 -9.14
N LYS A 200 0.53 -8.15 -9.04
CA LYS A 200 -0.53 -8.51 -9.98
C LYS A 200 -1.33 -7.28 -10.38
N THR A 201 -1.60 -7.13 -11.67
CA THR A 201 -2.47 -6.07 -12.21
C THR A 201 -3.49 -6.66 -13.18
N ALA A 202 -4.62 -5.98 -13.35
CA ALA A 202 -5.57 -6.23 -14.41
C ALA A 202 -5.42 -5.14 -15.49
N SER A 203 -5.73 -5.46 -16.75
CA SER A 203 -5.67 -4.49 -17.86
C SER A 203 -6.65 -3.32 -17.72
N LYS A 204 -7.68 -3.47 -16.89
CA LYS A 204 -8.61 -2.42 -16.47
C LYS A 204 -9.20 -2.76 -15.11
N ASN A 205 -9.81 -1.77 -14.45
CA ASN A 205 -10.41 -1.94 -13.12
C ASN A 205 -11.95 -1.94 -13.15
N PHE A 206 -12.56 -1.71 -14.32
CA PHE A 206 -14.00 -1.77 -14.53
C PHE A 206 -14.34 -2.82 -15.58
N PHE A 207 -15.19 -3.77 -15.21
CA PHE A 207 -15.52 -4.96 -15.97
C PHE A 207 -16.97 -4.91 -16.45
N VAL A 208 -17.17 -5.29 -17.70
CA VAL A 208 -18.45 -5.51 -18.35
C VAL A 208 -18.49 -6.98 -18.78
N LYS A 209 -19.68 -7.60 -18.73
CA LYS A 209 -19.87 -8.97 -19.20
C LYS A 209 -19.38 -9.08 -20.65
N GLY A 210 -18.56 -10.11 -20.92
CA GLY A 210 -17.96 -10.38 -22.23
C GLY A 210 -16.54 -9.85 -22.39
N ASP A 211 -16.09 -8.95 -21.50
CA ASP A 211 -14.73 -8.41 -21.52
C ASP A 211 -13.67 -9.49 -21.40
N ASP A 212 -12.57 -9.34 -22.15
CA ASP A 212 -11.34 -10.07 -21.91
C ASP A 212 -10.39 -9.22 -21.06
N ILE A 213 -10.10 -9.73 -19.85
CA ILE A 213 -9.21 -9.09 -18.89
C ILE A 213 -7.87 -9.80 -18.92
N THR A 214 -6.81 -9.05 -19.20
CA THR A 214 -5.44 -9.55 -19.08
C THR A 214 -4.93 -9.26 -17.68
N TYR A 215 -4.70 -10.32 -16.91
CA TYR A 215 -4.00 -10.25 -15.65
C TYR A 215 -2.50 -10.43 -15.89
N THR A 216 -1.71 -9.48 -15.40
CA THR A 216 -0.25 -9.52 -15.48
C THR A 216 0.32 -9.79 -14.09
N ILE A 217 1.10 -10.86 -13.96
CA ILE A 217 1.80 -11.24 -12.73
C ILE A 217 3.29 -11.00 -12.95
N THR A 218 3.88 -10.11 -12.17
CA THR A 218 5.33 -9.85 -12.15
C THR A 218 5.92 -10.51 -10.92
N ALA A 219 6.80 -11.49 -11.10
CA ALA A 219 7.51 -12.16 -10.02
C ALA A 219 8.96 -11.67 -9.96
N GLN A 220 9.40 -11.21 -8.80
CA GLN A 220 10.73 -10.68 -8.56
C GLN A 220 11.43 -11.52 -7.50
N CYS A 221 12.55 -12.12 -7.90
CA CYS A 221 13.43 -12.87 -7.03
C CYS A 221 14.25 -11.91 -6.18
N ASP A 222 14.37 -12.22 -4.90
CA ASP A 222 15.17 -11.45 -3.97
C ASP A 222 16.67 -11.79 -4.14
N CYS A 223 17.42 -11.91 -3.05
CA CYS A 223 18.88 -11.90 -3.12
C CYS A 223 19.56 -13.24 -3.37
N ALA A 224 18.79 -14.32 -3.54
CA ALA A 224 19.30 -15.64 -3.88
C ALA A 224 18.51 -16.26 -5.03
N ALA A 225 19.18 -17.14 -5.79
CA ALA A 225 18.52 -17.90 -6.84
C ALA A 225 17.44 -18.82 -6.26
N LEU A 226 16.32 -18.94 -6.98
CA LEU A 226 15.21 -19.82 -6.62
C LEU A 226 14.96 -20.78 -7.77
N SER A 227 14.80 -22.07 -7.47
CA SER A 227 14.51 -23.09 -8.46
C SER A 227 13.17 -23.76 -8.19
N ASN A 228 12.58 -24.30 -9.25
CA ASN A 228 11.33 -25.05 -9.21
C ASN A 228 10.14 -24.30 -8.59
N ILE A 229 10.04 -23.00 -8.85
CA ILE A 229 8.94 -22.16 -8.41
C ILE A 229 7.68 -22.48 -9.21
N THR A 230 6.54 -22.47 -8.52
CA THR A 230 5.22 -22.51 -9.14
C THR A 230 4.49 -21.19 -8.94
N ILE A 231 4.15 -20.49 -10.03
CA ILE A 231 3.25 -19.35 -10.02
C ILE A 231 1.84 -19.84 -10.34
N VAL A 232 0.86 -19.46 -9.52
CA VAL A 232 -0.54 -19.87 -9.67
C VAL A 232 -1.42 -18.64 -9.79
N ASP A 233 -2.27 -18.61 -10.81
CA ASP A 233 -3.35 -17.64 -10.94
C ASP A 233 -4.70 -18.35 -10.81
N THR A 234 -5.50 -17.97 -9.81
CA THR A 234 -6.81 -18.60 -9.56
C THR A 234 -7.92 -17.73 -10.11
N LEU A 235 -8.63 -18.25 -11.12
CA LEU A 235 -9.80 -17.61 -11.72
C LEU A 235 -11.02 -17.85 -10.80
N PRO A 236 -11.51 -16.85 -10.06
CA PRO A 236 -12.73 -17.01 -9.27
C PRO A 236 -13.97 -17.20 -10.16
N PRO A 237 -15.11 -17.61 -9.58
CA PRO A 237 -16.40 -17.56 -10.28
C PRO A 237 -16.64 -16.20 -10.93
N GLY A 238 -17.19 -16.22 -12.15
CA GLY A 238 -17.41 -15.02 -12.97
C GLY A 238 -16.30 -14.74 -13.97
N LEU A 239 -15.14 -15.41 -13.87
CA LEU A 239 -14.13 -15.47 -14.91
C LEU A 239 -14.11 -16.84 -15.60
N THR A 240 -13.94 -16.85 -16.91
CA THR A 240 -13.61 -18.06 -17.67
C THR A 240 -12.25 -17.90 -18.33
N TYR A 241 -11.44 -18.95 -18.32
CA TYR A 241 -10.12 -18.93 -18.94
C TYR A 241 -10.22 -18.71 -20.46
N VAL A 242 -9.34 -17.87 -21.01
CA VAL A 242 -9.19 -17.65 -22.46
C VAL A 242 -7.81 -18.11 -22.92
N SER A 243 -6.74 -17.56 -22.36
CA SER A 243 -5.36 -17.90 -22.73
C SER A 243 -4.36 -17.48 -21.64
N SER A 244 -3.10 -17.89 -21.78
CA SER A 244 -2.01 -17.45 -20.91
C SER A 244 -0.67 -17.45 -21.65
N SER A 245 0.34 -16.74 -21.14
CA SER A 245 1.70 -16.71 -21.71
C SER A 245 2.50 -18.02 -21.51
N GLY A 246 1.81 -19.14 -21.32
CA GLY A 246 2.35 -20.42 -20.89
C GLY A 246 1.62 -20.97 -19.66
N GLY A 247 2.20 -21.97 -19.01
CA GLY A 247 1.56 -22.65 -17.88
C GLY A 247 0.38 -23.54 -18.32
N ASN A 248 -0.10 -24.35 -17.37
CA ASN A 248 -1.20 -25.28 -17.61
C ASN A 248 -2.45 -24.78 -16.89
N PHE A 249 -3.53 -24.57 -17.62
CA PHE A 249 -4.84 -24.34 -17.03
C PHE A 249 -5.46 -25.67 -16.59
N GLY A 250 -5.84 -25.72 -15.32
CA GLY A 250 -6.69 -26.76 -14.75
C GLY A 250 -7.63 -26.09 -13.77
N ASP A 251 -8.92 -26.09 -14.10
CA ASP A 251 -9.97 -25.37 -13.38
C ASP A 251 -9.83 -25.55 -11.85
N PRO A 252 -9.78 -24.46 -11.05
CA PRO A 252 -9.99 -23.04 -11.42
C PRO A 252 -8.71 -22.22 -11.64
N ALA A 253 -7.55 -22.82 -11.95
CA ALA A 253 -6.28 -22.09 -11.93
C ALA A 253 -5.33 -22.38 -13.09
N VAL A 254 -4.58 -21.35 -13.49
CA VAL A 254 -3.42 -21.45 -14.38
C VAL A 254 -2.16 -21.63 -13.53
N ARG A 255 -1.33 -22.62 -13.85
CA ARG A 255 -0.10 -22.95 -13.10
C ARG A 255 1.13 -22.89 -14.00
N PHE A 256 2.06 -22.01 -13.67
CA PHE A 256 3.39 -21.93 -14.29
C PHE A 256 4.38 -22.65 -13.38
N THR A 257 4.70 -23.91 -13.67
CA THR A 257 5.57 -24.77 -12.86
C THR A 257 7.01 -24.79 -13.36
N GLY A 258 7.96 -25.12 -12.50
CA GLY A 258 9.37 -25.28 -12.90
C GLY A 258 10.08 -23.97 -13.22
N VAL A 259 9.59 -22.85 -12.68
CA VAL A 259 10.17 -21.53 -12.93
C VAL A 259 11.43 -21.37 -12.09
N ASN A 260 12.56 -21.11 -12.74
CA ASN A 260 13.83 -20.81 -12.07
C ASN A 260 14.14 -19.31 -12.16
N PHE A 261 14.74 -18.75 -11.12
CA PHE A 261 15.18 -17.36 -11.04
C PHE A 261 16.64 -17.29 -10.64
N THR A 262 17.39 -16.38 -11.25
CA THR A 262 18.64 -15.89 -10.67
C THR A 262 18.36 -14.80 -9.64
N ALA A 263 19.31 -14.53 -8.74
CA ALA A 263 19.16 -13.44 -7.77
C ALA A 263 18.82 -12.11 -8.46
N GLY A 264 17.84 -11.37 -7.94
CA GLY A 264 17.34 -10.11 -8.49
C GLY A 264 16.51 -10.21 -9.77
N GLN A 265 16.35 -11.41 -10.36
CA GLN A 265 15.64 -11.54 -11.64
C GLN A 265 14.14 -11.29 -11.48
N ALA A 266 13.59 -10.49 -12.39
CA ALA A 266 12.15 -10.37 -12.58
C ALA A 266 11.67 -11.20 -13.78
N LYS A 267 10.49 -11.79 -13.68
CA LYS A 267 9.78 -12.47 -14.77
C LYS A 267 8.31 -12.09 -14.77
N THR A 268 7.70 -12.07 -15.94
CA THR A 268 6.29 -11.70 -16.12
C THR A 268 5.50 -12.86 -16.73
N PHE A 269 4.28 -13.04 -16.23
CA PHE A 269 3.33 -14.04 -16.69
C PHE A 269 2.00 -13.34 -16.96
N THR A 270 1.26 -13.78 -17.98
CA THR A 270 -0.08 -13.25 -18.25
C THR A 270 -1.12 -14.35 -18.30
N VAL A 271 -2.31 -14.02 -17.82
CA VAL A 271 -3.52 -14.84 -17.92
C VAL A 271 -4.64 -13.96 -18.44
N VAL A 272 -5.25 -14.35 -19.55
CA VAL A 272 -6.42 -13.71 -20.11
C VAL A 272 -7.65 -14.49 -19.68
N ALA A 273 -8.60 -13.80 -19.06
CA ALA A 273 -9.87 -14.39 -18.66
C ALA A 273 -11.04 -13.53 -19.13
N LYS A 274 -12.09 -14.20 -19.61
CA LYS A 274 -13.33 -13.57 -20.04
C LYS A 274 -14.27 -13.39 -18.86
N VAL A 275 -14.90 -12.24 -18.76
CA VAL A 275 -15.92 -11.94 -17.76
C VAL A 275 -17.22 -12.62 -18.17
N ALA A 276 -17.54 -13.74 -17.53
CA ALA A 276 -18.72 -14.57 -17.84
C ALA A 276 -19.89 -14.37 -16.85
N GLY A 277 -19.61 -13.84 -15.66
CA GLY A 277 -20.59 -13.71 -14.58
C GLY A 277 -21.73 -12.73 -14.86
N THR A 278 -22.91 -13.00 -14.30
CA THR A 278 -23.99 -12.03 -14.15
C THR A 278 -23.57 -10.99 -13.11
N VAL A 279 -23.61 -9.71 -13.48
CA VAL A 279 -23.31 -8.61 -12.58
C VAL A 279 -24.47 -8.46 -11.60
N ALA A 280 -24.31 -8.94 -10.37
CA ALA A 280 -25.20 -8.54 -9.29
C ALA A 280 -24.97 -7.05 -9.00
N ALA A 281 -26.02 -6.29 -8.69
CA ALA A 281 -25.88 -4.90 -8.27
C ALA A 281 -25.10 -4.80 -6.95
N PRO A 282 -24.36 -3.69 -6.71
CA PRO A 282 -23.81 -3.39 -5.39
C PRO A 282 -24.89 -3.48 -4.32
N VAL A 283 -24.53 -4.04 -3.17
CA VAL A 283 -25.44 -4.10 -2.01
C VAL A 283 -25.11 -2.92 -1.11
N LYS A 284 -25.99 -1.91 -1.11
CA LYS A 284 -25.89 -0.79 -0.17
C LYS A 284 -26.22 -1.30 1.24
N LEU A 285 -25.22 -1.23 2.12
CA LEU A 285 -25.34 -1.61 3.53
C LEU A 285 -25.76 -0.40 4.39
N ILE A 286 -25.24 0.79 4.03
CA ILE A 286 -25.63 2.09 4.59
C ILE A 286 -25.78 3.03 3.39
N ASP A 287 -26.90 3.73 3.34
CA ASP A 287 -27.17 4.80 2.38
C ASP A 287 -27.88 5.92 3.14
N ASP A 288 -27.10 6.89 3.62
CA ASP A 288 -27.58 7.99 4.45
C ASP A 288 -27.25 9.33 3.79
N THR A 289 -28.16 9.81 2.95
CA THR A 289 -28.16 11.17 2.38
C THR A 289 -28.84 12.18 3.30
N ARG A 290 -29.37 11.74 4.45
CA ARG A 290 -30.27 12.48 5.34
C ARG A 290 -31.58 13.00 4.71
N ASP A 291 -31.73 12.91 3.40
CA ASP A 291 -32.86 13.39 2.61
C ASP A 291 -33.36 12.30 1.64
N PRO A 292 -34.30 11.44 2.07
CA PRO A 292 -34.79 11.28 3.44
C PRO A 292 -33.80 10.53 4.34
N ALA A 293 -33.96 10.67 5.66
CA ALA A 293 -33.15 9.97 6.66
C ALA A 293 -33.43 8.44 6.66
N ASN A 294 -32.84 7.74 5.70
CA ASN A 294 -33.09 6.33 5.41
C ASN A 294 -32.24 5.36 6.25
N TYR A 295 -31.35 5.88 7.08
CA TYR A 295 -30.52 5.10 7.98
C TYR A 295 -30.54 5.68 9.41
N THR A 296 -30.49 4.80 10.40
CA THR A 296 -30.47 5.19 11.82
C THR A 296 -29.10 4.91 12.42
N TRP A 297 -28.48 5.96 12.96
CA TRP A 297 -27.24 5.86 13.73
C TRP A 297 -27.51 5.98 15.22
N THR A 298 -26.68 5.33 16.04
CA THR A 298 -26.69 5.47 17.49
C THR A 298 -25.67 6.54 17.91
N GLN A 299 -26.14 7.68 18.44
CA GLN A 299 -25.28 8.72 18.99
C GLN A 299 -24.98 8.43 20.47
N THR A 300 -23.73 8.64 20.90
CA THR A 300 -23.33 8.41 22.29
C THR A 300 -22.29 9.42 22.71
N ALA A 301 -22.51 10.09 23.84
CA ALA A 301 -21.48 10.86 24.54
C ALA A 301 -20.59 9.89 25.33
N LEU A 302 -19.29 9.84 25.00
CA LEU A 302 -18.31 9.06 25.75
C LEU A 302 -17.77 9.85 26.95
N SER A 303 -17.72 11.17 26.83
CA SER A 303 -17.57 12.12 27.92
C SER A 303 -18.47 13.33 27.67
N SER A 304 -18.75 14.11 28.71
CA SER A 304 -19.69 15.24 28.68
C SER A 304 -21.14 14.82 28.32
N ALA A 305 -21.98 15.79 27.96
CA ALA A 305 -23.35 15.57 27.48
C ALA A 305 -23.51 15.84 25.96
N THR A 306 -22.43 16.16 25.26
CA THR A 306 -22.44 16.53 23.82
C THR A 306 -22.55 15.29 22.93
N THR A 307 -23.35 15.36 21.86
CA THR A 307 -23.52 14.29 20.86
C THR A 307 -23.55 14.83 19.44
N PHE A 308 -23.49 13.94 18.44
CA PHE A 308 -23.85 14.29 17.06
C PHE A 308 -25.32 14.71 16.97
N LEU A 309 -25.62 15.65 16.07
CA LEU A 309 -26.93 16.25 15.86
C LEU A 309 -27.30 16.21 14.37
N ALA A 310 -28.60 16.24 14.07
CA ALA A 310 -29.06 16.58 12.73
C ALA A 310 -28.90 18.10 12.50
N SER A 311 -28.51 18.49 11.30
CA SER A 311 -28.26 19.88 10.94
C SER A 311 -28.78 20.20 9.55
N SER A 312 -29.37 21.38 9.39
CA SER A 312 -29.75 21.95 8.09
C SER A 312 -28.93 23.20 7.73
N THR A 313 -27.88 23.51 8.48
CA THR A 313 -27.05 24.71 8.26
C THR A 313 -26.10 24.54 7.08
N ARG A 314 -25.73 23.29 6.79
CA ARG A 314 -24.81 22.90 5.72
C ARG A 314 -25.07 21.44 5.35
N ALA A 315 -25.18 21.15 4.07
CA ALA A 315 -25.32 19.79 3.52
C ALA A 315 -24.59 19.72 2.17
N HIS A 316 -24.12 18.55 1.78
CA HIS A 316 -23.52 18.32 0.47
C HIS A 316 -24.61 18.02 -0.57
N SER A 317 -25.54 17.13 -0.23
CA SER A 317 -26.74 16.88 -1.01
C SER A 317 -27.98 17.25 -0.20
N GLY A 318 -29.11 17.48 -0.87
CA GLY A 318 -30.35 17.81 -0.19
C GLY A 318 -30.26 19.06 0.70
N THR A 319 -30.73 18.94 1.94
CA THR A 319 -30.84 20.02 2.92
C THR A 319 -30.33 19.68 4.32
N ASN A 320 -30.13 18.39 4.62
CA ASN A 320 -29.79 17.91 5.95
C ASN A 320 -28.46 17.16 5.95
N SER A 321 -27.76 17.18 7.08
CA SER A 321 -26.53 16.42 7.32
C SER A 321 -26.40 16.07 8.81
N TRP A 322 -25.41 15.25 9.15
CA TRP A 322 -24.95 15.08 10.53
C TRP A 322 -23.98 16.18 10.91
N PHE A 323 -24.02 16.62 12.17
CA PHE A 323 -23.15 17.65 12.71
C PHE A 323 -22.58 17.26 14.07
N ALA A 324 -21.25 17.33 14.19
CA ALA A 324 -20.53 17.30 15.44
C ALA A 324 -20.10 18.73 15.82
N PRO A 325 -20.65 19.31 16.91
CA PRO A 325 -20.24 20.64 17.35
C PRO A 325 -18.83 20.62 17.93
N ASN A 326 -18.01 21.62 17.60
CA ASN A 326 -16.69 21.80 18.21
C ASN A 326 -16.76 22.73 19.43
N MET A 327 -16.59 22.17 20.63
CA MET A 327 -16.83 22.88 21.88
C MET A 327 -15.54 23.49 22.44
N SER A 328 -15.64 24.61 23.16
CA SER A 328 -14.50 25.22 23.89
C SER A 328 -14.20 24.52 25.23
N PHE A 329 -14.52 23.25 25.33
CA PHE A 329 -14.27 22.41 26.49
C PHE A 329 -14.16 20.96 26.02
N ALA A 330 -13.48 20.13 26.82
CA ALA A 330 -13.17 18.78 26.40
C ALA A 330 -14.45 17.96 26.17
N THR A 331 -14.59 17.43 24.96
CA THR A 331 -15.70 16.55 24.58
C THR A 331 -15.17 15.30 23.91
N ASN A 332 -15.95 14.23 23.99
CA ASN A 332 -15.65 12.97 23.32
C ASN A 332 -16.97 12.26 23.03
N PHE A 333 -17.35 12.15 21.76
CA PHE A 333 -18.64 11.58 21.38
C PHE A 333 -18.60 10.95 20.00
N VAL A 334 -19.55 10.03 19.78
CA VAL A 334 -19.55 9.14 18.63
C VAL A 334 -20.93 8.98 18.01
N MET A 335 -20.93 8.58 16.74
CA MET A 335 -22.10 8.11 16.00
C MET A 335 -21.77 6.75 15.38
N THR A 336 -22.51 5.72 15.78
CA THR A 336 -22.19 4.31 15.47
C THR A 336 -23.28 3.64 14.64
N SER A 337 -22.87 2.88 13.62
CA SER A 337 -23.76 2.12 12.74
C SER A 337 -24.34 0.89 13.44
N ALA A 338 -25.38 0.30 12.86
CA ALA A 338 -25.76 -1.07 13.16
C ALA A 338 -24.69 -2.07 12.65
N ASP A 339 -24.83 -3.34 13.02
CA ASP A 339 -24.00 -4.41 12.49
C ASP A 339 -24.22 -4.60 10.98
N VAL A 340 -23.11 -4.63 10.23
CA VAL A 340 -23.09 -4.81 8.77
C VAL A 340 -22.14 -5.94 8.40
N VAL A 341 -22.49 -6.75 7.40
CA VAL A 341 -21.61 -7.84 6.92
C VAL A 341 -20.85 -7.37 5.70
N LEU A 342 -19.53 -7.25 5.84
CA LEU A 342 -18.66 -6.74 4.79
C LEU A 342 -18.29 -7.85 3.80
N ASP A 343 -18.30 -7.53 2.51
CA ASP A 343 -17.79 -8.40 1.44
C ASP A 343 -16.37 -7.93 1.00
N THR A 344 -15.77 -8.67 0.09
CA THR A 344 -14.38 -8.48 -0.36
C THR A 344 -14.13 -7.13 -1.03
N LEU A 345 -15.18 -6.46 -1.52
CA LEU A 345 -15.10 -5.14 -2.14
C LEU A 345 -15.93 -4.09 -1.38
N ALA A 346 -16.07 -4.24 -0.07
CA ALA A 346 -16.73 -3.25 0.76
C ALA A 346 -15.99 -1.90 0.71
N THR A 347 -16.72 -0.84 0.41
CA THR A 347 -16.23 0.55 0.38
C THR A 347 -17.11 1.44 1.24
N LEU A 348 -16.49 2.27 2.07
CA LEU A 348 -17.15 3.36 2.78
C LEU A 348 -16.77 4.67 2.10
N SER A 349 -17.75 5.50 1.78
CA SER A 349 -17.54 6.88 1.38
C SER A 349 -18.47 7.80 2.12
N PHE A 350 -18.03 9.02 2.35
CA PHE A 350 -18.85 10.08 2.93
C PHE A 350 -18.31 11.44 2.46
N TRP A 351 -19.22 12.39 2.32
CA TRP A 351 -18.88 13.78 2.11
C TRP A 351 -18.83 14.49 3.46
N HIS A 352 -17.83 15.34 3.66
CA HIS A 352 -17.71 16.08 4.89
C HIS A 352 -17.06 17.46 4.73
N TYR A 353 -17.44 18.35 5.64
CA TYR A 353 -16.92 19.71 5.78
C TYR A 353 -16.55 19.91 7.25
N TRP A 354 -15.39 20.49 7.55
CA TRP A 354 -15.02 20.78 8.94
C TRP A 354 -14.26 22.09 9.11
N GLU A 355 -14.47 22.71 10.27
CA GLU A 355 -13.70 23.85 10.78
C GLU A 355 -13.51 23.66 12.30
N THR A 356 -12.28 23.35 12.68
CA THR A 356 -11.86 22.87 14.02
C THR A 356 -10.59 23.59 14.46
N ASP A 357 -10.24 23.55 15.75
CA ASP A 357 -8.96 24.10 16.22
C ASP A 357 -7.80 23.26 15.67
N PRO A 358 -6.89 23.83 14.85
CA PRO A 358 -5.84 23.09 14.17
C PRO A 358 -4.97 22.26 15.12
N ALA A 359 -4.95 20.95 14.89
CA ALA A 359 -4.22 19.95 15.68
C ALA A 359 -4.71 19.76 17.12
N TYR A 360 -5.77 20.43 17.57
CA TYR A 360 -6.31 20.23 18.92
C TYR A 360 -7.64 19.49 18.89
N ASP A 361 -8.51 19.81 17.94
CA ASP A 361 -9.83 19.18 17.80
C ASP A 361 -9.93 18.45 16.47
N GLY A 362 -10.73 17.38 16.42
CA GLY A 362 -10.92 16.69 15.16
C GLY A 362 -11.84 15.49 15.17
N GLY A 363 -12.10 15.03 13.95
CA GLY A 363 -12.92 13.87 13.64
C GLY A 363 -12.09 12.67 13.19
N MET A 364 -12.48 11.47 13.64
CA MET A 364 -11.93 10.19 13.23
C MET A 364 -13.05 9.26 12.75
N VAL A 365 -12.67 8.24 11.98
CA VAL A 365 -13.53 7.15 11.53
C VAL A 365 -12.90 5.84 11.95
N GLU A 366 -13.73 4.94 12.48
CA GLU A 366 -13.28 3.71 13.12
C GLU A 366 -14.17 2.53 12.72
N ILE A 367 -13.61 1.34 12.85
CA ILE A 367 -14.30 0.07 12.65
C ILE A 367 -14.16 -0.83 13.87
N SER A 368 -15.22 -1.55 14.20
CA SER A 368 -15.18 -2.67 15.15
C SER A 368 -15.59 -3.94 14.43
N THR A 369 -14.91 -5.06 14.74
CA THR A 369 -15.26 -6.41 14.24
C THR A 369 -15.56 -7.39 15.37
N ASP A 370 -15.71 -6.88 16.60
CA ASP A 370 -15.93 -7.65 17.83
C ASP A 370 -17.15 -7.12 18.63
N GLY A 371 -18.16 -6.62 17.90
CA GLY A 371 -19.41 -6.14 18.48
C GLY A 371 -19.30 -4.80 19.22
N GLY A 372 -18.24 -4.02 18.98
CA GLY A 372 -17.99 -2.73 19.61
C GLY A 372 -17.09 -2.77 20.84
N SER A 373 -16.46 -3.92 21.14
CA SER A 373 -15.58 -4.09 22.31
C SER A 373 -14.25 -3.38 22.10
N SER A 374 -13.70 -3.44 20.89
CA SER A 374 -12.54 -2.67 20.46
C SER A 374 -12.81 -1.97 19.14
N TRP A 375 -12.08 -0.87 18.92
CA TRP A 375 -12.22 0.00 17.75
C TRP A 375 -10.86 0.23 17.12
N GLN A 376 -10.78 -0.04 15.82
CA GLN A 376 -9.61 0.19 15.01
C GLN A 376 -9.80 1.46 14.19
N ASP A 377 -8.75 2.28 14.11
CA ASP A 377 -8.72 3.49 13.31
C ASP A 377 -8.69 3.17 11.80
N LEU A 378 -9.57 3.80 11.01
CA LEU A 378 -9.67 3.59 9.56
C LEU A 378 -8.78 4.52 8.72
N GLY A 379 -8.02 5.43 9.32
CA GLY A 379 -7.10 6.33 8.62
C GLY A 379 -6.15 5.63 7.65
N PRO A 380 -5.46 4.54 8.04
CA PRO A 380 -4.60 3.76 7.15
C PRO A 380 -5.29 3.11 5.95
N TYR A 381 -6.64 3.05 5.95
CA TYR A 381 -7.46 2.44 4.92
C TYR A 381 -8.15 3.48 4.01
N MET A 382 -7.95 4.78 4.26
CA MET A 382 -8.46 5.86 3.42
C MET A 382 -7.69 5.91 2.10
N THR A 383 -8.38 5.68 0.99
CA THR A 383 -7.83 5.67 -0.37
C THR A 383 -8.01 7.02 -1.10
N LYS A 384 -8.85 7.90 -0.55
CA LYS A 384 -9.07 9.27 -1.05
C LYS A 384 -9.29 10.22 0.12
N ASN A 385 -8.59 11.36 0.11
CA ASN A 385 -8.73 12.46 1.08
C ASN A 385 -8.72 12.00 2.55
N GLY A 386 -7.66 11.30 2.96
CA GLY A 386 -7.52 10.85 4.34
C GLY A 386 -7.24 11.97 5.35
N TYR A 387 -6.99 11.59 6.60
CA TYR A 387 -6.65 12.53 7.67
C TYR A 387 -5.53 13.49 7.29
N ASN A 388 -5.68 14.75 7.71
CA ASN A 388 -4.78 15.84 7.35
C ASN A 388 -3.89 16.31 8.51
N GLY A 389 -4.02 15.71 9.71
CA GLY A 389 -3.21 16.07 10.86
C GLY A 389 -3.22 15.00 11.95
N THR A 390 -2.52 15.30 13.04
CA THR A 390 -2.49 14.50 14.28
C THR A 390 -2.88 15.41 15.43
N LEU A 391 -3.72 14.91 16.32
CA LEU A 391 -4.20 15.67 17.47
C LEU A 391 -3.15 15.69 18.59
N ASP A 392 -3.02 16.85 19.21
CA ASP A 392 -2.12 17.10 20.33
C ASP A 392 -2.49 16.21 21.54
N PRO A 393 -1.51 15.80 22.36
CA PRO A 393 -1.77 15.05 23.57
C PRO A 393 -2.83 15.62 24.51
N VAL A 394 -3.03 16.95 24.50
CA VAL A 394 -3.99 17.64 25.36
C VAL A 394 -5.45 17.30 25.05
N ASN A 395 -5.74 16.82 23.84
CA ASN A 395 -7.04 16.25 23.53
C ASN A 395 -7.18 14.87 24.20
N THR A 396 -7.75 14.85 25.39
CA THR A 396 -7.89 13.62 26.19
C THR A 396 -8.81 12.55 25.55
N GLY A 397 -9.65 12.92 24.58
CA GLY A 397 -10.52 11.98 23.86
C GLY A 397 -9.85 11.30 22.68
N ALA A 398 -8.78 11.88 22.14
CA ALA A 398 -8.13 11.46 20.91
C ALA A 398 -6.61 11.73 20.87
N SER A 399 -5.97 11.70 22.04
CA SER A 399 -4.55 12.05 22.25
C SER A 399 -3.62 11.34 21.26
N ASN A 400 -2.80 12.12 20.53
CA ASN A 400 -1.83 11.65 19.53
C ASN A 400 -2.44 10.83 18.37
N ARG A 401 -3.75 10.98 18.10
CA ARG A 401 -4.39 10.26 17.00
C ARG A 401 -4.38 11.07 15.71
N PRO A 402 -4.12 10.44 14.56
CA PRO A 402 -4.45 11.01 13.26
C PRO A 402 -5.95 11.35 13.17
N ALA A 403 -6.28 12.51 12.60
CA ALA A 403 -7.66 13.00 12.49
C ALA A 403 -7.86 13.99 11.35
N PHE A 404 -9.12 14.27 11.04
CA PHE A 404 -9.53 15.47 10.32
C PHE A 404 -9.55 16.66 11.29
N THR A 405 -8.61 17.58 11.10
CA THR A 405 -8.42 18.76 11.97
C THR A 405 -8.19 20.02 11.12
N ALA A 406 -8.14 21.20 11.74
CA ALA A 406 -8.14 22.50 11.06
C ALA A 406 -9.37 22.69 10.15
N SER A 407 -9.17 22.82 8.83
CA SER A 407 -10.22 23.15 7.85
C SER A 407 -10.22 22.19 6.66
N SER A 408 -11.40 21.92 6.10
CA SER A 408 -11.58 21.26 4.80
C SER A 408 -11.38 22.20 3.59
N GLY A 409 -10.99 23.46 3.83
CA GLY A 409 -10.81 24.49 2.81
C GLY A 409 -12.11 25.17 2.40
N GLY A 410 -13.11 25.22 3.30
CA GLY A 410 -14.37 25.93 3.02
C GLY A 410 -15.33 25.19 2.07
N GLN A 411 -15.10 23.91 1.79
CA GLN A 411 -15.96 23.09 0.93
C GLN A 411 -16.13 21.67 1.47
N PHE A 412 -17.18 20.98 1.02
CA PHE A 412 -17.28 19.53 1.23
C PHE A 412 -16.24 18.82 0.37
N ILE A 413 -15.56 17.86 0.98
CA ILE A 413 -14.71 16.91 0.26
C ILE A 413 -15.24 15.50 0.47
N GLN A 414 -14.85 14.57 -0.40
CA GLN A 414 -15.24 13.17 -0.27
C GLN A 414 -14.07 12.35 0.25
N THR A 415 -14.27 11.64 1.35
CA THR A 415 -13.34 10.60 1.82
C THR A 415 -13.83 9.24 1.33
N VAL A 416 -12.90 8.39 0.90
CA VAL A 416 -13.18 6.99 0.53
C VAL A 416 -12.25 6.06 1.31
N VAL A 417 -12.81 4.98 1.85
CA VAL A 417 -12.13 3.97 2.65
C VAL A 417 -12.35 2.61 2.01
N THR A 418 -11.27 1.85 1.80
CA THR A 418 -11.38 0.43 1.42
C THR A 418 -11.52 -0.44 2.66
N LEU A 419 -12.53 -1.30 2.68
CA LEU A 419 -12.76 -2.24 3.79
C LEU A 419 -12.49 -3.69 3.39
N THR A 420 -11.79 -3.92 2.28
CA THR A 420 -11.48 -5.25 1.75
C THR A 420 -10.75 -6.14 2.77
N GLY A 421 -9.90 -5.56 3.63
CA GLY A 421 -9.21 -6.31 4.70
C GLY A 421 -10.14 -6.91 5.77
N PHE A 422 -11.40 -6.49 5.80
CA PHE A 422 -12.42 -6.91 6.77
C PHE A 422 -13.50 -7.82 6.15
N ALA A 423 -13.25 -8.33 4.94
CA ALA A 423 -14.18 -9.20 4.23
C ALA A 423 -14.65 -10.41 5.07
N GLY A 424 -15.94 -10.70 5.02
CA GLY A 424 -16.59 -11.77 5.77
C GLY A 424 -16.79 -11.49 7.26
N LYS A 425 -16.38 -10.31 7.77
CA LYS A 425 -16.63 -9.90 9.15
C LYS A 425 -17.97 -9.18 9.27
N THR A 426 -18.65 -9.43 10.37
CA THR A 426 -19.67 -8.51 10.89
C THR A 426 -18.95 -7.33 11.54
N ALA A 427 -19.23 -6.13 11.08
CA ALA A 427 -18.55 -4.91 11.50
C ALA A 427 -19.54 -3.82 11.92
N ARG A 428 -19.02 -2.84 12.67
CA ARG A 428 -19.68 -1.54 12.91
C ARG A 428 -18.75 -0.43 12.48
N ILE A 429 -19.30 0.60 11.85
CA ILE A 429 -18.60 1.83 11.50
C ILE A 429 -18.95 2.89 12.53
N ARG A 430 -17.98 3.71 12.92
CA ARG A 430 -18.17 4.79 13.87
C ARG A 430 -17.47 6.06 13.43
N PHE A 431 -18.20 7.16 13.45
CA PHE A 431 -17.63 8.50 13.39
C PHE A 431 -17.42 8.99 14.82
N HIS A 432 -16.24 9.51 15.11
CA HIS A 432 -15.80 9.92 16.44
C HIS A 432 -15.31 11.36 16.37
N PHE A 433 -15.80 12.24 17.23
CA PHE A 433 -15.30 13.60 17.36
C PHE A 433 -14.85 13.87 18.81
N ALA A 434 -13.76 14.62 18.96
CA ALA A 434 -13.28 15.07 20.25
C ALA A 434 -12.74 16.50 20.19
N SER A 435 -13.02 17.28 21.25
CA SER A 435 -12.47 18.62 21.47
C SER A 435 -11.54 18.65 22.68
N ASP A 436 -10.62 19.61 22.69
CA ASP A 436 -9.77 19.98 23.80
C ASP A 436 -10.48 20.92 24.80
N PRO A 437 -9.86 21.25 25.96
CA PRO A 437 -10.51 22.07 26.98
C PRO A 437 -10.42 23.59 26.79
N PHE A 438 -9.95 24.11 25.65
CA PHE A 438 -9.57 25.52 25.53
C PHE A 438 -10.37 26.29 24.47
N VAL A 439 -10.26 25.93 23.20
CA VAL A 439 -10.76 26.74 22.09
C VAL A 439 -11.77 25.95 21.28
N GLY A 440 -12.98 26.50 21.17
CA GLY A 440 -14.00 25.91 20.31
C GLY A 440 -13.82 26.31 18.85
N GLY A 441 -14.47 25.59 17.95
CA GLY A 441 -14.53 25.90 16.54
C GLY A 441 -15.96 25.81 16.03
N THR A 442 -16.13 25.65 14.73
CA THR A 442 -17.50 25.51 14.18
C THR A 442 -17.98 24.08 14.31
N GLY A 443 -17.16 23.10 13.94
CA GLY A 443 -17.52 21.68 14.00
C GLY A 443 -17.32 20.93 12.70
N TRP A 444 -17.93 19.76 12.62
CA TRP A 444 -17.77 18.80 11.54
C TRP A 444 -19.12 18.33 11.02
N TRP A 445 -19.39 18.59 9.74
CA TRP A 445 -20.56 18.12 9.03
C TRP A 445 -20.23 16.89 8.20
N ILE A 446 -21.08 15.87 8.26
CA ILE A 446 -20.93 14.61 7.52
C ILE A 446 -22.25 14.33 6.81
N ASP A 447 -22.15 14.03 5.53
CA ASP A 447 -23.29 13.82 4.65
C ASP A 447 -22.99 12.74 3.60
N ASP A 448 -24.04 12.25 2.93
CA ASP A 448 -23.94 11.23 1.88
C ASP A 448 -23.07 10.03 2.30
N ILE A 449 -23.37 9.46 3.48
CA ILE A 449 -22.64 8.31 4.00
C ILE A 449 -23.12 7.06 3.27
N LEU A 450 -22.25 6.50 2.45
CA LEU A 450 -22.50 5.30 1.67
C LEU A 450 -21.50 4.22 2.07
N LEU A 451 -22.01 3.13 2.65
CA LEU A 451 -21.27 1.87 2.78
C LEU A 451 -21.90 0.87 1.85
N GLN A 452 -21.13 0.35 0.89
CA GLN A 452 -21.64 -0.64 -0.03
C GLN A 452 -20.67 -1.79 -0.24
N ASN A 453 -21.23 -2.98 -0.36
CA ASN A 453 -20.52 -4.13 -0.90
C ASN A 453 -20.60 -4.04 -2.42
N GLU A 454 -19.55 -3.50 -3.02
CA GLU A 454 -19.40 -3.51 -4.47
C GLU A 454 -19.43 -4.94 -4.99
N LYS A 455 -19.88 -5.10 -6.23
CA LYS A 455 -19.76 -6.37 -6.94
C LYS A 455 -18.66 -6.26 -7.97
N GLY A 456 -17.79 -7.25 -7.93
CA GLY A 456 -16.59 -7.30 -8.75
C GLY A 456 -15.89 -8.63 -8.55
N ILE A 457 -14.70 -8.73 -9.10
CA ILE A 457 -13.90 -9.93 -9.19
C ILE A 457 -12.59 -9.68 -8.45
N VAL A 458 -12.24 -10.60 -7.55
CA VAL A 458 -10.95 -10.63 -6.87
C VAL A 458 -10.16 -11.80 -7.40
N ASN A 459 -9.16 -11.51 -8.24
CA ASN A 459 -8.34 -12.51 -8.89
C ASN A 459 -7.01 -12.65 -8.14
N ASN A 460 -6.73 -13.85 -7.64
CA ASN A 460 -5.63 -14.11 -6.72
C ASN A 460 -4.46 -14.79 -7.45
N ALA A 461 -3.25 -14.25 -7.27
CA ALA A 461 -2.01 -14.92 -7.65
C ALA A 461 -1.19 -15.35 -6.43
N PHE A 462 -0.48 -16.46 -6.58
CA PHE A 462 0.36 -17.06 -5.55
C PHE A 462 1.68 -17.54 -6.14
N ALA A 463 2.74 -17.52 -5.34
CA ALA A 463 4.02 -18.13 -5.65
C ALA A 463 4.38 -19.18 -4.60
N PHE A 464 4.76 -20.38 -5.04
CA PHE A 464 5.13 -21.50 -4.19
C PHE A 464 6.51 -22.05 -4.51
N ASN A 465 7.19 -22.58 -3.50
CA ASN A 465 8.28 -23.55 -3.65
C ASN A 465 7.84 -24.86 -2.98
N GLY A 466 7.56 -25.89 -3.79
CA GLY A 466 6.86 -27.08 -3.30
C GLY A 466 5.48 -26.70 -2.74
N SER A 467 5.22 -27.05 -1.47
CA SER A 467 4.00 -26.68 -0.75
C SER A 467 4.11 -25.35 0.01
N THR A 468 5.28 -24.73 0.05
CA THR A 468 5.52 -23.52 0.83
C THR A 468 5.09 -22.29 0.04
N LEU A 469 4.13 -21.53 0.57
CA LEU A 469 3.74 -20.23 0.02
C LEU A 469 4.86 -19.21 0.25
N LEU A 470 5.41 -18.67 -0.83
CA LEU A 470 6.43 -17.61 -0.78
C LEU A 470 5.78 -16.22 -0.77
N SER A 471 4.76 -16.00 -1.59
CA SER A 471 4.03 -14.73 -1.66
C SER A 471 2.67 -14.87 -2.32
N LYS A 472 1.80 -13.88 -2.10
CA LYS A 472 0.50 -13.73 -2.75
C LYS A 472 0.26 -12.29 -3.15
N ASN A 473 -0.53 -12.08 -4.19
CA ASN A 473 -0.99 -10.75 -4.59
C ASN A 473 -2.37 -10.85 -5.25
N ILE A 474 -3.11 -9.75 -5.28
CA ILE A 474 -4.50 -9.72 -5.69
C ILE A 474 -4.73 -8.56 -6.65
N ALA A 475 -5.52 -8.81 -7.69
CA ALA A 475 -6.05 -7.79 -8.58
C ALA A 475 -7.56 -7.71 -8.42
N TYR A 476 -8.07 -6.50 -8.37
CA TYR A 476 -9.50 -6.21 -8.27
C TYR A 476 -10.01 -5.74 -9.63
N GLY A 477 -11.24 -6.10 -9.96
CA GLY A 477 -12.02 -5.34 -10.92
C GLY A 477 -13.46 -5.23 -10.49
N PHE A 478 -13.99 -4.04 -10.58
CA PHE A 478 -15.35 -3.71 -10.21
C PHE A 478 -16.25 -3.92 -11.42
N PHE A 479 -17.44 -4.48 -11.25
CA PHE A 479 -18.38 -4.46 -12.36
C PHE A 479 -18.88 -3.05 -12.55
N ASN A 480 -18.88 -2.59 -13.80
CA ASN A 480 -19.52 -1.34 -14.11
C ASN A 480 -21.04 -1.55 -14.09
N THR A 481 -21.69 -1.13 -13.01
CA THR A 481 -23.15 -0.98 -12.97
C THR A 481 -23.58 0.43 -13.30
N ALA A 482 -22.77 1.21 -14.02
CA ALA A 482 -23.25 2.46 -14.59
C ALA A 482 -24.49 2.13 -15.44
N THR A 483 -25.66 2.28 -14.84
CA THR A 483 -26.73 3.01 -15.49
C THR A 483 -26.03 4.23 -16.07
N LEU A 484 -26.02 4.34 -17.40
CA LEU A 484 -25.74 5.63 -18.03
C LEU A 484 -26.47 6.68 -17.19
N PRO A 485 -25.84 7.82 -16.84
CA PRO A 485 -26.46 8.84 -16.00
C PRO A 485 -27.58 9.52 -16.80
N VAL A 486 -28.66 8.76 -16.99
CA VAL A 486 -29.87 9.04 -17.72
C VAL A 486 -31.00 8.71 -16.78
N THR A 487 -31.68 9.74 -16.28
CA THR A 487 -32.83 9.58 -15.40
C THR A 487 -34.07 9.57 -16.27
N PHE A 488 -34.68 8.40 -16.50
CA PHE A 488 -35.92 8.31 -17.26
C PHE A 488 -37.10 8.86 -16.46
N ILE A 489 -37.90 9.69 -17.11
CA ILE A 489 -39.20 10.17 -16.63
C ILE A 489 -40.30 9.20 -17.09
N GLY A 490 -40.20 8.68 -18.31
CA GLY A 490 -41.17 7.76 -18.86
C GLY A 490 -40.73 7.15 -20.18
N PHE A 491 -41.35 6.01 -20.52
CA PHE A 491 -41.20 5.32 -21.79
C PHE A 491 -42.58 4.78 -22.21
N ASP A 492 -43.00 5.12 -23.42
CA ASP A 492 -44.27 4.74 -24.01
C ASP A 492 -44.03 4.11 -25.39
N ALA A 493 -44.74 3.01 -25.67
CA ALA A 493 -44.83 2.44 -27.01
C ALA A 493 -46.30 2.33 -27.41
N LYS A 494 -46.70 3.00 -28.50
CA LYS A 494 -48.09 3.05 -28.98
C LYS A 494 -48.18 2.53 -30.40
N LYS A 495 -49.10 1.59 -30.62
CA LYS A 495 -49.44 1.13 -31.98
C LYS A 495 -50.12 2.25 -32.74
N GLN A 496 -49.56 2.64 -33.89
CA GLN A 496 -50.13 3.63 -34.80
C GLN A 496 -50.21 3.04 -36.20
N GLY A 497 -51.39 2.53 -36.59
CA GLY A 497 -51.54 1.82 -37.86
C GLY A 497 -50.67 0.56 -37.92
N SER A 498 -49.73 0.53 -38.88
CA SER A 498 -48.77 -0.57 -39.08
C SER A 498 -47.43 -0.38 -38.38
N ILE A 499 -47.23 0.73 -37.67
CA ILE A 499 -45.97 1.03 -36.97
C ILE A 499 -46.16 0.98 -35.45
N SER A 500 -45.06 0.79 -34.72
CA SER A 500 -45.01 1.07 -33.28
C SER A 500 -44.26 2.38 -33.07
N ALA A 501 -44.94 3.39 -32.56
CA ALA A 501 -44.34 4.68 -32.22
C ALA A 501 -43.86 4.64 -30.77
N LEU A 502 -42.55 4.78 -30.59
CA LEU A 502 -41.88 4.83 -29.29
C LEU A 502 -41.61 6.29 -28.92
N HIS A 503 -41.81 6.61 -27.65
CA HIS A 503 -41.51 7.90 -27.07
C HIS A 503 -40.92 7.68 -25.68
N TRP A 504 -39.82 8.37 -25.37
CA TRP A 504 -39.29 8.39 -24.01
C TRP A 504 -38.82 9.76 -23.61
N LYS A 505 -38.80 9.99 -22.30
CA LYS A 505 -38.45 11.26 -21.71
C LYS A 505 -37.41 11.06 -20.62
N VAL A 506 -36.42 11.96 -20.57
CA VAL A 506 -35.33 11.93 -19.59
C VAL A 506 -35.21 13.27 -18.86
N ALA A 507 -34.95 13.24 -17.56
CA ALA A 507 -34.74 14.40 -16.69
C ALA A 507 -33.28 14.88 -16.72
N GLU A 508 -32.34 13.94 -16.76
CA GLU A 508 -30.92 14.24 -16.87
C GLU A 508 -30.29 13.26 -17.86
N GLU A 509 -29.30 13.72 -18.61
CA GLU A 509 -28.44 12.88 -19.43
C GLU A 509 -27.02 13.48 -19.46
N MET A 510 -26.02 12.73 -19.00
CA MET A 510 -24.64 13.17 -18.95
C MET A 510 -23.73 12.24 -19.75
N ASN A 511 -22.86 12.79 -20.60
CA ASN A 511 -21.93 12.02 -21.44
C ASN A 511 -22.60 10.95 -22.34
N VAL A 512 -23.84 11.20 -22.78
CA VAL A 512 -24.57 10.32 -23.70
C VAL A 512 -24.25 10.70 -25.14
N ALA A 513 -23.90 9.71 -25.98
CA ALA A 513 -23.69 9.91 -27.41
C ALA A 513 -24.93 9.55 -28.24
N LYS A 514 -25.69 8.54 -27.82
CA LYS A 514 -26.89 8.04 -28.50
C LYS A 514 -27.69 7.09 -27.60
N TYR A 515 -28.92 6.84 -28.01
CA TYR A 515 -29.80 5.79 -27.52
C TYR A 515 -29.92 4.68 -28.57
N VAL A 516 -29.90 3.42 -28.15
CA VAL A 516 -30.09 2.27 -29.05
C VAL A 516 -31.46 1.67 -28.76
N VAL A 517 -32.31 1.63 -29.76
CA VAL A 517 -33.64 1.04 -29.62
C VAL A 517 -33.55 -0.43 -29.91
N GLU A 518 -33.93 -1.27 -28.96
CA GLU A 518 -33.98 -2.72 -29.13
C GLU A 518 -35.40 -3.27 -29.06
N ARG A 519 -35.66 -4.33 -29.82
CA ARG A 519 -36.94 -5.04 -29.86
C ARG A 519 -36.78 -6.52 -29.56
N SER A 520 -37.77 -7.07 -28.88
CA SER A 520 -37.90 -8.49 -28.59
C SER A 520 -39.35 -8.97 -28.86
N VAL A 521 -39.53 -10.23 -29.22
CA VAL A 521 -40.85 -10.89 -29.35
C VAL A 521 -41.20 -11.79 -28.17
N ASP A 522 -40.21 -12.12 -27.32
CA ASP A 522 -40.36 -13.00 -26.16
C ASP A 522 -40.13 -12.29 -24.82
N GLY A 523 -39.64 -11.05 -24.85
CA GLY A 523 -39.32 -10.24 -23.68
C GLY A 523 -37.98 -10.57 -23.04
N THR A 524 -37.19 -11.49 -23.64
CA THR A 524 -35.90 -11.94 -23.13
C THR A 524 -34.76 -11.67 -24.11
N ASP A 525 -34.93 -12.02 -25.38
CA ASP A 525 -33.91 -11.85 -26.42
C ASP A 525 -34.20 -10.58 -27.22
N PHE A 526 -33.35 -9.56 -27.02
CA PHE A 526 -33.48 -8.24 -27.65
C PHE A 526 -32.46 -8.08 -28.79
N SER A 527 -32.90 -7.44 -29.88
CA SER A 527 -32.04 -7.07 -31.00
C SER A 527 -32.20 -5.58 -31.32
N ALA A 528 -31.10 -4.89 -31.60
CA ALA A 528 -31.11 -3.49 -32.01
C ALA A 528 -31.86 -3.30 -33.35
N ILE A 529 -32.78 -2.35 -33.37
CA ILE A 529 -33.59 -1.99 -34.56
C ILE A 529 -33.34 -0.55 -35.04
N GLY A 530 -32.62 0.26 -34.25
CA GLY A 530 -32.22 1.59 -34.67
C GLY A 530 -31.50 2.36 -33.57
N GLU A 531 -31.03 3.56 -33.92
CA GLU A 531 -30.33 4.44 -33.00
C GLU A 531 -30.93 5.84 -33.08
N VAL A 532 -31.03 6.52 -31.94
CA VAL A 532 -31.45 7.92 -31.85
C VAL A 532 -30.31 8.72 -31.24
N PRO A 533 -29.78 9.75 -31.94
CA PRO A 533 -28.71 10.57 -31.41
C PRO A 533 -29.16 11.32 -30.14
N TYR A 534 -28.24 11.58 -29.22
CA TYR A 534 -28.54 12.41 -28.07
C TYR A 534 -28.92 13.84 -28.48
N SER A 535 -29.71 14.51 -27.66
CA SER A 535 -30.14 15.88 -27.87
C SER A 535 -29.18 16.86 -27.19
N ASN A 536 -28.50 17.69 -28.00
CA ASN A 536 -27.65 18.77 -27.50
C ASN A 536 -28.46 19.98 -26.98
N TYR A 537 -29.80 19.89 -26.97
CA TYR A 537 -30.67 20.95 -26.50
C TYR A 537 -30.63 21.07 -24.97
N ALA A 538 -30.39 22.28 -24.47
CA ALA A 538 -30.34 22.56 -23.04
C ALA A 538 -31.75 22.77 -22.47
N ALA A 539 -32.44 21.68 -22.18
CA ALA A 539 -33.72 21.65 -21.48
C ALA A 539 -33.62 20.81 -20.20
N ALA A 540 -34.42 21.16 -19.19
CA ALA A 540 -34.52 20.43 -17.93
C ALA A 540 -35.12 19.02 -18.07
N GLU A 541 -35.85 18.77 -19.17
CA GLU A 541 -36.33 17.45 -19.56
C GLU A 541 -36.22 17.34 -21.08
N LYS A 542 -35.91 16.15 -21.60
CA LYS A 542 -35.71 15.92 -23.04
C LYS A 542 -36.57 14.77 -23.53
N ASP A 543 -37.25 14.99 -24.65
CA ASP A 543 -38.10 14.03 -25.33
C ASP A 543 -37.40 13.42 -26.53
N TYR A 544 -37.58 12.11 -26.71
CA TYR A 544 -37.03 11.32 -27.79
C TYR A 544 -38.08 10.44 -28.42
N TYR A 545 -37.97 10.23 -29.73
CA TYR A 545 -38.95 9.50 -30.52
C TYR A 545 -38.26 8.51 -31.46
N PHE A 546 -38.87 7.34 -31.64
CA PHE A 546 -38.45 6.35 -32.63
C PHE A 546 -39.65 5.61 -33.20
N ASN A 547 -39.69 5.42 -34.52
CA ASN A 547 -40.74 4.64 -35.18
C ASN A 547 -40.18 3.29 -35.62
N ASP A 548 -40.69 2.21 -35.03
CA ASP A 548 -40.49 0.87 -35.60
C ASP A 548 -41.48 0.69 -36.76
N GLU A 549 -40.98 0.82 -38.00
CA GLU A 549 -41.78 0.70 -39.22
C GLU A 549 -42.17 -0.74 -39.57
N HIS A 550 -41.53 -1.72 -38.94
CA HIS A 550 -41.69 -3.14 -39.25
C HIS A 550 -41.87 -3.98 -37.98
N PRO A 551 -42.85 -3.66 -37.11
CA PRO A 551 -43.09 -4.45 -35.90
C PRO A 551 -43.48 -5.88 -36.29
N VAL A 552 -43.03 -6.85 -35.49
CA VAL A 552 -43.35 -8.26 -35.73
C VAL A 552 -44.82 -8.51 -35.41
N SER A 553 -45.47 -9.45 -36.10
CA SER A 553 -46.84 -9.84 -35.76
C SER A 553 -46.90 -10.40 -34.33
N GLY A 554 -47.81 -9.88 -33.51
CA GLY A 554 -47.97 -10.25 -32.10
C GLY A 554 -47.46 -9.18 -31.14
N THR A 555 -47.06 -9.61 -29.94
CA THR A 555 -46.53 -8.72 -28.90
C THR A 555 -45.08 -8.37 -29.20
N ASN A 556 -44.76 -7.09 -29.17
CA ASN A 556 -43.39 -6.59 -29.30
C ASN A 556 -43.02 -5.88 -27.99
N TYR A 557 -41.86 -6.22 -27.44
CA TYR A 557 -41.27 -5.57 -26.28
C TYR A 557 -40.16 -4.65 -26.76
N TYR A 558 -40.07 -3.47 -26.17
CA TYR A 558 -39.06 -2.47 -26.52
C TYR A 558 -38.28 -2.04 -25.29
N ARG A 559 -36.99 -1.74 -25.48
CA ARG A 559 -36.14 -1.10 -24.47
C ARG A 559 -35.15 -0.15 -25.14
N ILE A 560 -34.56 0.74 -24.33
CA ILE A 560 -33.58 1.76 -24.69
C ILE A 560 -32.26 1.50 -23.97
#